data_AF-A0A0K8J7T4-F1
#
_entry.id   AF-A0A0K8J7T4-F1
#
_cell.length_a   1.000
_cell.length_b   1.000
_cell.length_c   1.000
_cell.angle_alpha   90.00
_cell.angle_beta   90.00
_cell.angle_gamma   90.00
#
_symmetry.space_group_name_H-M   'P 1'
#
loop_
_entity.id
_entity.type
_entity.pdbx_description
1 polymer ?
#
loop_
_entity_poly.entity_id
_entity_poly.type
_entity_poly.pdbx_seq_one_letter_code
_entity_poly.pdbx_strand_id
1 'polypeptide(L)' 'MLTRKMDKPNEGIRCVVNTCEYYMNGDHCAAEQIQVEPRNASDSDQTDCATFKKRDSFS' A
#
# COMPACT_ATOMS: atom_id res chain seq x y z
N MET A 1 12.40 2.98 -0.26
CA MET A 1 11.91 3.31 -1.61
C MET A 1 11.19 4.66 -1.54
N LEU A 2 11.33 5.54 -2.53
CA LEU A 2 10.55 6.79 -2.60
C LEU A 2 9.35 6.54 -3.51
N THR A 3 8.20 6.18 -2.93
CA THR A 3 6.93 5.97 -3.66
C THR A 3 6.01 7.17 -3.43
N ARG A 4 5.45 7.71 -4.51
CA ARG A 4 4.47 8.81 -4.46
C ARG A 4 3.04 8.31 -4.32
N LYS A 5 2.21 9.14 -3.69
CA LYS A 5 0.75 8.96 -3.63
C LYS A 5 0.11 9.71 -4.82
N MET A 6 -0.69 9.01 -5.59
CA MET A 6 -1.46 9.51 -6.73
C MET A 6 -2.80 10.13 -6.28
N ASP A 7 -3.42 10.89 -7.17
CA ASP A 7 -4.75 11.50 -7.01
C ASP A 7 -5.90 10.54 -7.39
N LYS A 8 -5.58 9.40 -8.00
CA LYS A 8 -6.50 8.33 -8.39
C LYS A 8 -6.05 6.97 -7.83
N PRO A 9 -6.95 5.98 -7.72
CA PRO A 9 -6.55 4.64 -7.29
C PRO A 9 -5.63 4.01 -8.32
N ASN A 10 -4.69 3.19 -7.86
CA ASN A 10 -4.02 2.26 -8.74
C ASN A 10 -4.97 1.10 -9.08
N GLU A 11 -4.69 0.42 -10.19
CA GLU A 11 -5.55 -0.65 -10.69
C GLU A 11 -5.20 -1.97 -9.99
N GLY A 12 -6.21 -2.68 -9.48
CA GLY A 12 -6.08 -4.06 -9.00
C GLY A 12 -5.52 -4.25 -7.59
N ILE A 13 -5.22 -3.19 -6.83
CA ILE A 13 -4.70 -3.32 -5.46
C ILE A 13 -5.74 -2.84 -4.44
N ARG A 14 -6.17 -3.76 -3.57
CA ARG A 14 -7.02 -3.46 -2.42
C ARG A 14 -6.15 -3.09 -1.21
N CYS A 15 -6.33 -1.90 -0.66
CA CYS A 15 -5.70 -1.46 0.58
C CYS A 15 -6.80 -1.17 1.62
N VAL A 16 -6.93 -2.04 2.61
CA VAL A 16 -7.92 -1.88 3.71
C VAL A 16 -7.31 -1.19 4.95
N VAL A 17 -6.00 -0.92 4.93
CA VAL A 17 -5.27 -0.33 6.05
C VAL A 17 -5.44 1.18 6.01
N ASN A 18 -6.48 1.70 6.66
CA ASN A 18 -6.82 3.13 6.65
C ASN A 18 -5.73 4.05 7.26
N THR A 19 -4.79 3.49 8.01
CA THR A 19 -3.59 4.17 8.52
C THR A 19 -2.43 4.20 7.52
N CYS A 20 -2.56 3.58 6.33
CA CYS A 20 -1.58 3.66 5.27
C CYS A 20 -1.65 5.01 4.55
N GLU A 21 -0.50 5.66 4.35
CA GLU A 21 -0.37 6.93 3.63
C GLU A 21 -1.05 6.85 2.27
N TYR A 22 -0.93 5.70 1.60
CA TYR A 22 -1.47 5.45 0.27
C TYR A 22 -2.92 4.95 0.24
N TYR A 23 -3.60 4.79 1.39
CA TYR A 23 -5.02 4.44 1.41
C TYR A 23 -5.87 5.50 0.69
N MET A 24 -6.88 5.06 -0.05
CA MET A 24 -7.89 5.87 -0.72
C MET A 24 -9.28 5.25 -0.48
N ASN A 25 -10.31 6.10 -0.45
CA ASN A 25 -11.69 5.67 -0.22
C ASN A 25 -12.09 4.55 -1.22
N GLY A 26 -12.89 3.59 -0.75
CA GLY A 26 -13.24 2.38 -1.51
C GLY A 26 -12.25 1.24 -1.34
N ASP A 27 -11.42 1.28 -0.29
CA ASP A 27 -10.34 0.32 -0.02
C ASP A 27 -9.35 0.18 -1.17
N HIS A 28 -9.07 1.30 -1.81
CA HIS A 28 -8.10 1.39 -2.89
C HIS A 28 -6.73 1.82 -2.37
N CYS A 29 -5.69 1.35 -3.03
CA CYS A 29 -4.36 1.91 -2.90
C CYS A 29 -4.18 3.03 -3.92
N ALA A 30 -3.49 4.11 -3.56
CA ALA A 30 -3.10 5.19 -4.45
C ALA A 30 -1.57 5.32 -4.56
N ALA A 31 -0.81 4.30 -4.18
CA ALA A 31 0.63 4.27 -4.41
C ALA A 31 0.91 4.12 -5.92
N GLU A 32 1.85 4.89 -6.46
CA GLU A 32 2.25 4.78 -7.89
C GLU A 32 2.79 3.40 -8.25
N GLN A 33 3.41 2.72 -7.28
CA GLN A 33 3.89 1.35 -7.37
C GLN A 33 3.90 0.74 -5.96
N ILE A 34 3.71 -0.58 -5.86
CA ILE A 34 3.90 -1.31 -4.61
C ILE A 34 5.07 -2.27 -4.71
N GLN A 35 5.68 -2.56 -3.56
CA GLN A 35 6.63 -3.64 -3.36
C GLN A 35 6.00 -4.63 -2.40
N VAL A 36 6.00 -5.90 -2.80
CA VAL A 36 5.50 -7.02 -2.01
C VAL A 36 6.69 -7.87 -1.58
N GLU A 37 6.75 -8.25 -0.30
CA GLU A 37 7.82 -9.03 0.29
C GLU A 37 7.27 -10.15 1.18
N PRO A 38 8.03 -11.24 1.44
CA PRO A 38 9.32 -11.57 0.85
C PRO A 38 9.20 -12.22 -0.54
N ARG A 39 10.28 -12.17 -1.34
CA ARG A 39 10.33 -12.73 -2.71
C ARG A 39 9.96 -14.22 -2.80
N ASN A 40 10.25 -14.98 -1.75
CA ASN A 40 10.11 -16.44 -1.73
C ASN A 40 8.96 -16.91 -0.81
N ALA A 41 7.92 -16.08 -0.67
CA ALA A 41 6.69 -16.48 0.01
C ALA A 41 6.08 -17.71 -0.70
N SER A 42 5.66 -18.70 0.09
CA SER A 42 5.03 -19.93 -0.43
C SER A 42 3.50 -19.81 -0.54
N ASP A 43 2.92 -18.79 0.08
CA ASP A 43 1.50 -18.47 0.07
C ASP A 43 1.28 -16.95 0.23
N SER A 44 0.05 -16.48 0.02
CA SER A 44 -0.28 -15.06 0.09
C SER A 44 -0.23 -14.48 1.50
N ASP A 45 -0.47 -15.29 2.51
CA ASP A 45 -0.56 -14.83 3.91
C ASP A 45 0.83 -14.51 4.47
N GLN A 46 1.87 -15.05 3.82
CA GLN A 46 3.27 -14.69 4.06
C GLN A 46 3.70 -13.38 3.38
N THR A 47 2.86 -12.78 2.52
CA THR A 47 3.22 -11.57 1.79
C THR A 47 2.76 -10.30 2.49
N ASP A 48 3.65 -9.32 2.57
CA ASP A 48 3.42 -8.00 3.12
C ASP A 48 3.62 -6.91 2.07
N CYS A 49 2.86 -5.83 2.19
CA CYS A 49 3.07 -4.61 1.42
C CYS A 49 4.22 -3.80 2.04
N ALA A 50 5.44 -4.00 1.53
CA ALA A 50 6.64 -3.26 1.95
C ALA A 50 6.57 -1.76 1.62
N THR A 51 5.60 -1.35 0.79
CA THR A 51 5.28 0.06 0.54
C THR A 51 4.45 0.70 1.65
N PHE A 52 4.00 -0.06 2.66
CA PHE A 52 3.28 0.52 3.80
C PHE A 52 4.08 1.64 4.45
N LYS A 53 3.48 2.83 4.47
CA LYS A 53 3.92 3.97 5.27
C LYS A 53 2.77 4.38 6.15
N LYS A 54 2.98 4.50 7.46
CA LYS A 54 1.96 5.01 8.37
C LYS A 54 1.68 6.48 8.04
N ARG A 55 0.40 6.87 7.96
CA ARG A 55 -0.03 8.28 7.97
C ARG A 55 0.47 8.91 9.25
N ASP A 56 1.31 9.93 9.13
CA ASP A 56 1.75 10.68 10.30
C ASP A 56 0.51 11.34 10.93
N SER A 57 0.20 10.95 12.17
CA SER A 57 -1.01 11.35 12.88
C SER A 57 -0.88 12.71 13.58
N PHE A 58 0.17 13.48 13.25
CA PHE A 58 0.46 14.78 13.86
C PHE A 58 0.93 15.79 12.80
N SER A 59 0.08 16.78 12.55
CA SER A 59 0.48 18.17 12.26
C SER A 59 -0.13 19.06 13.33
#